data_AF-A0A3C2BB95-F1
#
_entry.id   AF-A0A3C2BB95-F1
#
_cell.length_a   1.000
_cell.length_b   1.000
_cell.length_c   1.000
_cell.angle_alpha   90.00
_cell.angle_beta   90.00
_cell.angle_gamma   90.00
#
_symmetry.space_group_name_H-M   'P 1'
#
loop_
_entity.id
_entity.type
_entity.pdbx_description
1 polymer ?
#
loop_
_entity_poly.entity_id
_entity_poly.type
_entity_poly.pdbx_seq_one_letter_code
_entity_poly.pdbx_strand_id
1 'polypeptide(L)' 'GDITQIDLPDSKKSGLIEAMKVLKGIDDINIHRFTEKDVVRHKLVQDIIKAYEKYNNEGRK' A
#
# COMPACT_ATOMS: atom_id res chain seq x y z
N GLY A 1 3.73 1.44 -7.26
CA GLY A 1 4.44 1.34 -5.98
C GLY A 1 3.43 1.15 -4.86
N ASP A 2 3.87 0.78 -3.66
CA ASP A 2 3.02 0.61 -2.48
C ASP A 2 3.17 1.81 -1.55
N ILE A 3 2.06 2.48 -1.24
CA ILE A 3 2.05 3.66 -0.36
C ILE A 3 2.23 3.30 1.13
N THR A 4 2.07 2.02 1.50
CA THR A 4 2.28 1.53 2.87
C THR A 4 3.76 1.25 3.17
N GLN A 5 4.59 1.14 2.12
CA GLN A 5 6.01 0.84 2.21
C GLN A 5 6.86 2.09 1.95
N ILE A 6 6.78 3.06 2.86
CA ILE A 6 7.63 4.26 2.81
C ILE A 6 8.85 4.01 3.70
N ASP A 7 9.96 3.60 3.08
CA ASP A 7 11.24 3.36 3.75
C ASP A 7 12.16 4.59 3.71
N LEU A 8 11.59 5.76 4.03
CA LEU A 8 12.29 7.03 4.03
C LEU A 8 12.41 7.55 5.47
N PRO A 9 13.50 8.28 5.80
CA PRO A 9 13.58 9.02 7.05
C PRO A 9 12.38 9.97 7.21
N ASP A 10 11.90 10.17 8.44
CA ASP A 10 10.65 10.90 8.77
C ASP A 10 10.51 12.29 8.11
N SER A 11 11.64 12.95 7.83
CA SER A 11 11.69 14.28 7.22
C SER A 11 11.56 14.28 5.68
N LYS A 12 11.62 13.11 5.03
CA LYS A 12 11.55 13.00 3.56
C LYS A 12 10.14 12.66 3.09
N LYS A 13 9.67 13.43 2.11
CA LYS A 13 8.41 13.17 1.41
C LYS A 13 8.55 11.94 0.50
N SER A 14 7.52 11.12 0.44
CA SER A 14 7.43 10.00 -0.51
C SER A 14 7.26 10.53 -1.93
N GLY A 15 8.18 10.16 -2.82
CA GLY A 15 8.12 10.52 -4.24
C GLY A 15 6.89 9.93 -4.95
N LEU A 16 6.42 8.74 -4.54
CA LEU A 16 5.19 8.15 -5.09
C LEU A 16 3.96 8.99 -4.73
N ILE A 17 3.86 9.42 -3.46
CA ILE A 17 2.75 10.27 -3.00
C ILE A 17 2.79 11.63 -3.71
N GLU A 18 3.98 12.19 -3.88
CA GLU A 18 4.18 13.45 -4.59
C GLU A 18 3.79 13.34 -6.07
N ALA A 19 4.30 12.33 -6.77
CA ALA A 19 3.94 12.07 -8.17
C ALA A 19 2.43 11.91 -8.36
N MET A 20 1.76 11.16 -7.49
CA MET A 20 0.30 11.00 -7.54
C MET A 20 -0.46 12.33 -7.38
N LYS A 21 0.10 13.30 -6.64
CA LYS A 21 -0.49 14.64 -6.49
C LYS A 21 -0.23 15.50 -7.73
N VAL A 22 1.02 15.50 -8.21
CA VAL A 22 1.47 16.32 -9.35
C VAL A 22 0.79 15.88 -10.65
N LEU A 23 0.62 14.57 -10.86
CA LEU A 23 0.03 14.02 -12.09
C LEU A 23 -1.51 14.01 -12.07
N LYS A 24 -2.13 14.53 -11.01
CA LYS A 24 -3.59 14.55 -10.88
C LYS A 24 -4.20 15.50 -11.93
N GLY A 25 -5.04 14.96 -12.82
CA GLY A 25 -5.77 15.73 -13.82
C GLY A 25 -5.05 15.88 -15.16
N ILE A 26 -3.98 15.14 -15.40
CA ILE A 26 -3.40 15.00 -16.75
C ILE A 26 -4.22 13.95 -17.50
N ASP A 27 -4.87 14.34 -18.60
CA ASP A 27 -5.84 13.50 -19.32
C ASP A 27 -5.27 12.14 -19.77
N ASP A 28 -3.97 12.10 -20.12
CA ASP A 28 -3.29 10.89 -20.59
C ASP A 28 -2.68 10.02 -19.47
N ILE A 29 -2.94 10.35 -18.20
CA ILE A 29 -2.40 9.62 -17.05
C ILE A 29 -3.52 9.18 -16.11
N ASN A 30 -3.65 7.86 -15.92
CA ASN A 30 -4.55 7.28 -14.93
C ASN A 30 -3.78 6.63 -13.78
N ILE A 31 -4.29 6.78 -12.55
CA ILE A 31 -3.74 6.16 -11.35
C ILE A 31 -4.67 5.05 -10.90
N HIS A 32 -4.28 3.80 -11.15
CA HIS A 32 -5.02 2.62 -10.69
C HIS A 32 -4.57 2.22 -9.29
N ARG A 33 -5.54 1.95 -8.40
CA ARG A 33 -5.30 1.43 -7.05
C ARG A 33 -5.71 -0.03 -7.01
N PHE A 34 -4.78 -0.90 -6.66
CA PHE A 34 -5.05 -2.31 -6.46
C PHE A 34 -5.43 -2.55 -5.01
N THR A 35 -6.32 -3.52 -4.82
CA THR A 35 -6.73 -4.05 -3.53
C THR A 35 -6.12 -5.43 -3.33
N GLU A 36 -6.31 -6.01 -2.15
CA GLU A 36 -5.87 -7.37 -1.87
C GLU A 36 -6.46 -8.41 -2.84
N LYS A 37 -7.66 -8.14 -3.37
CA LYS A 37 -8.36 -9.02 -4.31
C LYS A 37 -7.67 -9.08 -5.68
N ASP A 38 -6.92 -8.04 -6.03
CA ASP A 38 -6.23 -7.91 -7.31
C ASP A 38 -4.86 -8.59 -7.30
N VAL A 39 -4.43 -9.12 -6.15
CA VAL A 39 -3.11 -9.73 -5.96
C VAL A 39 -3.24 -11.23 -5.70
N VAL A 40 -2.81 -12.02 -6.68
CA VAL A 40 -2.68 -13.48 -6.52
C VAL A 40 -1.47 -13.76 -5.62
N ARG A 41 -1.73 -14.41 -4.49
CA ARG A 41 -0.70 -14.86 -3.54
C ARG A 41 -0.83 -16.35 -3.33
N HIS A 42 0.29 -17.01 -3.04
CA HIS A 42 0.26 -18.39 -2.59
C HIS A 42 -0.56 -18.52 -1.30
N LYS A 43 -1.33 -19.60 -1.15
CA LYS A 43 -2.25 -19.82 -0.02
C LYS A 43 -1.57 -19.61 1.34
N LEU A 44 -0.39 -20.20 1.54
CA LEU A 44 0.38 -20.04 2.77
C LEU A 44 0.70 -18.58 3.10
N VAL A 45 1.04 -17.77 2.09
CA VAL A 45 1.37 -16.35 2.30
C VAL A 45 0.13 -15.57 2.73
N GLN A 46 -1.04 -15.88 2.16
CA GLN A 46 -2.30 -15.27 2.59
C GLN A 46 -2.65 -15.61 4.05
N ASP A 47 -2.45 -16.88 4.43
CA ASP A 47 -2.72 -17.33 5.80
C ASP A 47 -1.78 -16.64 6.81
N ILE A 48 -0.50 -16.48 6.47
CA ILE A 48 0.46 -15.72 7.28
C ILE A 48 0.02 -14.26 7.45
N ILE A 49 -0.36 -13.57 6.37
CA ILE A 49 -0.81 -12.17 6.42
C ILE A 49 -2.01 -12.02 7.35
N LYS A 50 -3.04 -12.86 7.20
CA LYS A 50 -4.25 -12.83 8.03
C LYS A 50 -3.95 -13.04 9.53
N ALA A 51 -2.99 -13.91 9.85
CA ALA A 51 -2.59 -14.14 11.24
C ALA A 51 -1.99 -12.87 11.87
N TYR A 52 -1.13 -12.16 11.16
CA TYR A 52 -0.53 -10.90 11.63
C TYR A 52 -1.56 -9.76 11.70
N GLU A 53 -2.50 -9.67 10.76
CA GLU A 53 -3.59 -8.69 10.81
C GLU A 53 -4.44 -8.86 12.07
N LYS A 54 -4.82 -10.10 12.39
CA LYS A 54 -5.57 -10.42 13.61
C LYS A 54 -4.79 -10.02 14.86
N TYR A 55 -3.51 -10.40 14.94
CA TYR A 55 -2.63 -10.05 16.07
C TYR A 55 -2.53 -8.53 16.29
N ASN A 56 -2.30 -7.77 15.21
CA ASN A 56 -2.16 -6.30 15.28
C ASN A 56 -3.48 -5.57 15.61
N ASN A 57 -4.63 -6.18 15.33
CA ASN A 57 -5.94 -5.61 15.66
C ASN A 57 -6.38 -5.94 17.10
N GLU A 58 -5.95 -7.07 17.65
CA GLU A 58 -6.21 -7.44 19.05
C GLU A 58 -5.41 -6.59 20.05
N GLY A 59 -4.19 -6.17 19.70
CA GLY A 59 -3.37 -5.26 20.52
C GLY A 59 -3.78 -3.78 20.52
N ARG A 60 -4.81 -3.40 19.75
CA ARG A 60 -5.34 -2.02 19.67
C ARG A 60 -6.69 -1.84 20.39
N LYS A 61 -7.17 -2.84 21.12
CA LYS A 61 -8.33 -2.74 22.04
C LYS A 61 -7.85 -2.56 23.46
#